data_AF-A0A3N5G2G3-F1
#
_entry.id   AF-A0A3N5G2G3-F1
#
_cell.length_a   1.000
_cell.length_b   1.000
_cell.length_c   1.000
_cell.angle_alpha   90.00
_cell.angle_beta   90.00
_cell.angle_gamma   90.00
#
_symmetry.space_group_name_H-M   'P 1'
#
loop_
_entity.id
_entity.type
_entity.pdbx_description
1 polymer ?
#
loop_
_entity_poly.entity_id
_entity_poly.type
_entity_poly.pdbx_seq_one_letter_code
_entity_poly.pdbx_strand_id
1 'polypeptide(L)' 'MRRIRLGRVRAELLRSDPSNVRVADVAMRWGFLHLPRFAQQYRDHFNELPSITLHR' A
#
# COMPACT_ATOMS: atom_id res chain seq x y z
N MET A 1 -1.71 -13.35 -8.83
CA MET A 1 -0.56 -12.89 -8.01
C MET A 1 -0.66 -11.42 -7.56
N ARG A 2 -0.87 -10.44 -8.45
CA ARG A 2 -0.82 -9.01 -8.10
C ARG A 2 -1.90 -8.53 -7.10
N ARG A 3 -3.14 -9.00 -7.24
CA ARG A 3 -4.23 -8.70 -6.29
C ARG A 3 -3.92 -9.17 -4.86
N ILE A 4 -3.30 -10.35 -4.73
CA ILE A 4 -2.87 -10.89 -3.43
C ILE A 4 -1.84 -9.96 -2.79
N ARG A 5 -0.86 -9.47 -3.56
CA ARG A 5 0.14 -8.51 -3.06
C ARG A 5 -0.50 -7.20 -2.61
N LEU A 6 -1.44 -6.65 -3.37
CA LEU A 6 -2.19 -5.45 -2.99
C LEU A 6 -2.99 -5.64 -1.70
N GLY A 7 -3.64 -6.80 -1.53
CA GLY A 7 -4.34 -7.14 -0.29
C GLY A 7 -3.41 -7.25 0.92
N ARG A 8 -2.21 -7.83 0.74
CA ARG A 8 -1.21 -7.91 1.81
C ARG A 8 -0.64 -6.54 2.19
N VAL A 9 -0.38 -5.67 1.20
CA VAL A 9 0.00 -4.28 1.44
C VAL A 9 -1.08 -3.57 2.26
N ARG A 10 -2.35 -3.70 1.87
CA ARG A 10 -3.47 -3.09 2.64
C ARG A 10 -3.51 -3.58 4.08
N ALA A 11 -3.37 -4.89 4.29
CA ALA A 11 -3.38 -5.47 5.63
C ALA A 11 -2.19 -5.01 6.49
N GLU A 12 -1.02 -4.80 5.89
CA GLU A 12 0.16 -4.27 6.59
C GLU A 12 0.00 -2.79 6.91
N LEU A 13 -0.50 -1.98 5.97
CA LEU A 13 -0.76 -0.55 6.19
C LEU A 13 -1.77 -0.32 7.32
N LEU A 14 -2.85 -1.11 7.38
CA LEU A 14 -3.86 -1.02 8.45
C LEU A 14 -3.34 -1.47 9.83
N ARG A 15 -2.23 -2.22 9.89
CA ARG A 15 -1.60 -2.67 11.14
C ARG A 15 -0.40 -1.82 11.53
N SER A 16 0.02 -0.92 10.64
CA SER A 16 1.20 -0.09 10.80
C SER A 16 0.83 1.23 11.44
N ASP A 17 1.75 1.78 12.22
CA ASP A 17 1.61 3.13 12.75
C ASP A 17 2.09 4.16 11.69
N PRO A 18 1.24 5.09 11.22
CA PRO A 18 1.64 6.15 10.28
C PRO A 18 2.81 7.01 10.76
N SER A 19 3.08 7.06 12.07
CA SER A 19 4.21 7.81 12.65
C SER A 19 5.56 7.13 12.40
N ASN A 20 5.55 5.80 12.21
CA ASN A 20 6.76 4.98 12.15
C ASN A 20 6.95 4.27 10.79
N VAL A 21 5.90 4.20 9.97
CA VAL A 21 5.91 3.47 8.71
C VAL A 21 5.57 4.39 7.54
N ARG A 22 6.26 4.22 6.41
CA ARG A 22 5.90 4.88 5.16
C ARG A 22 5.29 3.90 4.18
N VAL A 23 4.29 4.36 3.44
CA VAL A 23 3.67 3.62 2.32
C VAL A 23 4.72 3.09 1.34
N ALA A 24 5.76 3.87 1.07
CA ALA A 24 6.81 3.49 0.14
C ALA A 24 7.59 2.27 0.60
N ASP A 25 7.94 2.20 1.89
CA ASP A 25 8.68 1.08 2.46
C ASP A 25 7.86 -0.22 2.39
N VAL A 26 6.57 -0.14 2.73
CA VAL A 26 5.65 -1.27 2.63
C VAL A 26 5.49 -1.72 1.18
N ALA A 27 5.31 -0.78 0.24
CA ALA A 27 5.21 -1.10 -1.18
C ALA A 27 6.46 -1.84 -1.70
N MET A 28 7.66 -1.35 -1.34
CA MET A 28 8.92 -1.97 -1.75
C MET A 28 9.09 -3.38 -1.16
N ARG A 29 8.73 -3.61 0.11
CA ARG A 29 8.76 -4.95 0.76
C ARG A 29 7.92 -5.98 0.01
N TRP A 30 6.77 -5.55 -0.53
CA TRP A 30 5.88 -6.41 -1.31
C TRP A 30 6.24 -6.50 -2.81
N GLY A 31 7.36 -5.91 -3.20
CA GLY A 31 7.90 -5.98 -4.56
C GLY A 31 7.34 -4.93 -5.53
N PHE A 32 6.83 -3.81 -5.03
CA PHE A 32 6.44 -2.66 -5.85
C PHE A 32 7.58 -1.63 -5.89
N LEU A 33 8.35 -1.66 -6.97
CA LEU A 33 9.50 -0.76 -7.18
C LEU A 33 9.10 0.62 -7.75
N HIS A 34 7.92 0.71 -8.39
CA HIS A 34 7.43 1.96 -8.99
C HIS A 34 6.24 2.51 -8.20
N LEU A 35 6.53 3.42 -7.27
CA LEU A 35 5.54 3.99 -6.33
C LEU A 35 4.35 4.67 -7.03
N PRO A 36 4.53 5.50 -8.09
CA PRO A 36 3.39 6.13 -8.75
C PRO A 36 2.44 5.10 -9.38
N ARG A 37 3.00 4.08 -10.04
CA ARG A 37 2.25 2.99 -10.65
C ARG A 37 1.54 2.13 -9.60
N PHE A 38 2.20 1.88 -8.47
CA PHE A 38 1.60 1.18 -7.35
C PHE A 38 0.40 1.96 -6.78
N ALA A 39 0.54 3.26 -6.54
CA ALA A 39 -0.53 4.08 -5.99
C ALA A 39 -1.76 4.12 -6.92
N GLN A 40 -1.53 4.24 -8.23
CA GLN A 40 -2.62 4.15 -9.22
C GLN A 40 -3.35 2.80 -9.13
N GLN A 41 -2.61 1.70 -9.12
CA GLN A 41 -3.22 0.36 -9.06
C GLN A 41 -3.91 0.05 -7.75
N TYR A 42 -3.37 0.57 -6.66
CA TYR A 42 -4.00 0.47 -5.35
C TYR A 42 -5.35 1.20 -5.36
N ARG A 43 -5.38 2.42 -5.89
CA ARG A 43 -6.60 3.20 -6.07
C ARG A 43 -7.59 2.52 -7.01
N ASP A 44 -7.14 2.00 -8.14
CA ASP A 44 -8.02 1.30 -9.10
C ASP A 44 -8.64 0.03 -8.50
N HIS A 45 -7.98 -0.58 -7.50
CA HIS A 45 -8.46 -1.81 -6.86
C HIS A 45 -9.32 -1.56 -5.61
N PHE A 46 -8.98 -0.55 -4.80
CA PHE A 46 -9.58 -0.30 -3.49
C PHE A 46 -10.35 1.01 -3.38
N ASN A 47 -10.34 1.82 -4.45
CA ASN A 47 -10.97 3.14 -4.53
C ASN A 47 -10.49 4.13 -3.45
N GLU A 48 -9.30 3.89 -2.88
CA GLU A 48 -8.66 4.72 -1.85
C GLU A 48 -7.15 4.78 -2.12
N LEU A 49 -6.46 5.80 -1.59
CA LEU A 49 -5.00 5.87 -1.67
C LEU A 49 -4.36 5.06 -0.53
N PRO A 50 -3.20 4.44 -0.75
CA PRO A 50 -2.51 3.68 0.30
C PRO A 50 -2.08 4.57 1.48
N SER A 51 -1.85 5.87 1.25
CA SER A 51 -1.65 6.84 2.33
C SER A 51 -2.89 7.01 3.20
N ILE A 52 -4.09 7.04 2.62
CA ILE A 52 -5.35 7.10 3.36
C ILE A 52 -5.53 5.83 4.18
N THR A 53 -5.24 4.66 3.61
CA THR A 53 -5.29 3.38 4.34
C THR A 53 -4.38 3.39 5.57
N LEU A 54 -3.19 3.98 5.47
CA LEU A 54 -2.22 4.06 6.57
C LEU A 54 -2.65 5.04 7.68
N HIS A 55 -3.53 6.00 7.39
CA HIS A 55 -4.01 6.99 8.36
C HIS A 55 -5.43 6.66 8.89
N ARG A 56 -5.92 5.45 8.67
CA ARG A 56 -7.17 4.95 9.29
C ARG A 56 -6.87 4.25 10.60
#